data_AF-A0A024P5M9-F1
#
_entry.id   AF-A0A024P5M9-F1
#
_cell.length_a   1.000
_cell.length_b   1.000
_cell.length_c   1.000
_cell.angle_alpha   90.00
_cell.angle_beta   90.00
_cell.angle_gamma   90.00
#
_symmetry.space_group_name_H-M   'P 1'
#
loop_
_entity.id
_entity.type
_entity.pdbx_description
1 polymer ?
#
loop_
_entity_poly.entity_id
_entity_poly.type
_entity_poly.pdbx_seq_one_letter_code
_entity_poly.pdbx_strand_id
1 'polypeptide(L)'
;MFDLTLMTVKQATKALETMSREEALAVVQKENELDRMERSYRKKHIIRLNEGVCTGQAGIVFVDMISNLERIGDHAVNIAEEVLGEKESL
;
A
#
# COMPACT_ATOMS: atom_id res chain seq x y z
N MET A 1 -5.63 0.45 6.23
CA MET A 1 -4.43 0.11 5.43
C MET A 1 -4.43 -1.38 5.14
N PHE A 2 -4.43 -2.26 6.15
CA PHE A 2 -4.52 -3.71 5.94
C PHE A 2 -5.63 -4.15 4.97
N ASP A 3 -6.89 -3.74 5.22
CA ASP A 3 -8.01 -4.13 4.35
C ASP A 3 -7.86 -3.61 2.93
N LEU A 4 -7.40 -2.36 2.79
CA LEU A 4 -7.14 -1.74 1.49
C LEU A 4 -6.02 -2.48 0.75
N THR A 5 -4.91 -2.80 1.41
CA THR A 5 -3.82 -3.60 0.85
C THR A 5 -4.33 -4.97 0.39
N LEU A 6 -5.09 -5.67 1.24
CA LEU A 6 -5.65 -6.99 0.92
C LEU A 6 -6.61 -6.94 -0.28
N MET A 7 -7.47 -5.91 -0.34
CA MET A 7 -8.35 -5.68 -1.48
C MET A 7 -7.55 -5.40 -2.75
N THR A 8 -6.51 -4.56 -2.65
CA THR A 8 -5.64 -4.18 -3.77
C THR A 8 -4.93 -5.40 -4.35
N VAL A 9 -4.37 -6.26 -3.51
CA VAL A 9 -3.74 -7.52 -3.94
C VAL A 9 -4.74 -8.44 -4.63
N LYS A 10 -5.91 -8.68 -4.03
CA LYS A 10 -6.96 -9.53 -4.63
C LYS A 10 -7.39 -9.00 -5.99
N GLN A 11 -7.51 -7.68 -6.12
CA GLN A 11 -7.93 -7.04 -7.36
C GLN A 11 -6.84 -7.10 -8.43
N ALA A 12 -5.57 -6.93 -8.06
CA ALA A 12 -4.43 -7.08 -8.97
C ALA A 12 -4.31 -8.52 -9.49
N THR A 13 -4.50 -9.53 -8.61
CA THR A 13 -4.54 -10.93 -9.03
C THR A 13 -5.69 -11.19 -10.00
N LYS A 14 -6.89 -10.67 -9.71
CA LYS A 14 -8.04 -10.77 -10.62
C LYS A 14 -7.78 -10.09 -11.97
N ALA A 15 -7.17 -8.91 -11.96
CA ALA A 15 -6.81 -8.17 -13.17
C ALA A 15 -5.87 -9.00 -14.05
N LEU A 16 -4.86 -9.65 -13.45
CA LEU A 16 -3.91 -10.51 -14.15
C LEU A 16 -4.57 -11.78 -14.70
N GLU A 17 -5.38 -12.48 -13.89
CA GLU A 17 -6.07 -13.71 -14.29
C GLU A 17 -7.04 -13.49 -15.47
N THR A 18 -7.65 -12.31 -15.54
CA THR A 18 -8.68 -11.98 -16.55
C THR A 18 -8.19 -11.05 -17.65
N MET A 19 -6.93 -10.60 -17.58
CA MET A 19 -6.38 -9.51 -18.40
C MET A 19 -7.28 -8.26 -18.41
N SER A 20 -7.96 -7.98 -17.29
CA SER A 20 -8.91 -6.88 -17.17
C SER A 20 -8.19 -5.56 -16.90
N ARG A 21 -8.20 -4.68 -17.90
CA ARG A 21 -7.68 -3.31 -17.76
C ARG A 21 -8.47 -2.47 -16.76
N GLU A 22 -9.78 -2.70 -16.63
CA GLU A 22 -10.61 -1.97 -15.67
C GLU A 22 -10.18 -2.26 -14.23
N GLU A 23 -9.98 -3.54 -13.92
CA GLU A 23 -9.52 -3.97 -12.60
C GLU A 23 -8.10 -3.46 -12.32
N ALA A 24 -7.22 -3.48 -13.33
CA ALA A 24 -5.86 -2.95 -13.22
C ALA A 24 -5.84 -1.43 -12.95
N LEU A 25 -6.63 -0.63 -13.69
CA LEU A 25 -6.75 0.81 -13.44
C LEU A 25 -7.27 1.10 -12.02
N ALA A 26 -8.23 0.31 -11.56
CA ALA A 26 -8.75 0.45 -10.21
C ALA A 26 -7.72 0.09 -9.13
N VAL A 27 -6.73 -0.77 -9.42
CA VAL A 27 -5.59 -1.03 -8.53
C VAL A 27 -4.66 0.17 -8.47
N VAL A 28 -4.24 0.71 -9.62
CA VAL A 28 -3.36 1.90 -9.69
C VAL A 28 -3.96 3.09 -8.94
N GLN A 29 -5.28 3.29 -9.03
CA GLN A 29 -5.97 4.36 -8.30
C GLN A 29 -5.89 4.24 -6.76
N LYS A 30 -5.66 3.03 -6.21
CA LYS A 30 -5.56 2.79 -4.76
C LYS A 30 -4.18 3.08 -4.19
N GLU A 31 -3.15 3.12 -5.03
CA GLU A 31 -1.76 3.41 -4.63
C GLU A 31 -1.68 4.71 -3.83
N ASN A 32 -2.18 5.81 -4.41
CA ASN A 32 -2.23 7.13 -3.80
C ASN A 32 -2.90 7.13 -2.41
N GLU A 33 -3.88 6.25 -2.18
CA GLU A 33 -4.54 6.12 -0.89
C GLU A 33 -3.66 5.40 0.14
N LEU A 34 -3.09 4.23 -0.21
CA LEU A 34 -2.17 3.48 0.66
C LEU A 34 -0.99 4.36 1.11
N ASP A 35 -0.44 5.07 0.15
CA ASP A 35 0.71 5.94 0.25
C ASP A 35 0.40 7.18 1.16
N ARG A 36 -0.81 7.75 1.04
CA ARG A 36 -1.31 8.76 2.01
C ARG A 36 -1.55 8.19 3.40
N MET A 37 -2.04 6.96 3.51
CA MET A 37 -2.28 6.31 4.81
C MET A 37 -0.95 6.09 5.55
N GLU A 38 0.08 5.60 4.86
CA GLU A 38 1.42 5.34 5.40
C GLU A 38 2.04 6.62 5.98
N ARG A 39 2.04 7.72 5.19
CA ARG A 39 2.48 9.05 5.66
C ARG A 39 1.68 9.55 6.87
N SER A 40 0.36 9.42 6.83
CA SER A 40 -0.53 9.85 7.92
C SER A 40 -0.29 9.06 9.21
N TYR A 41 -0.11 7.74 9.09
CA TYR A 41 0.13 6.84 10.21
C TYR A 41 1.51 7.07 10.84
N ARG A 42 2.53 7.28 10.01
CA ARG A 42 3.88 7.66 10.46
C ARG A 42 3.86 8.97 11.25
N LYS A 43 3.19 10.01 10.74
CA LYS A 43 3.02 11.30 11.44
C LYS A 43 2.31 11.14 12.79
N LYS A 44 1.19 10.42 12.82
CA LYS A 44 0.44 10.16 14.06
C LYS A 44 1.25 9.32 15.06
N HIS A 45 2.12 8.44 14.59
CA HIS A 45 2.98 7.66 15.45
C HIS A 45 4.06 8.51 16.13
N ILE A 46 4.69 9.44 15.40
CA ILE A 46 5.65 10.41 15.98
C ILE A 46 4.99 11.23 17.11
N ILE A 47 3.75 11.68 16.90
CA ILE A 47 2.99 12.42 17.93
C ILE A 47 2.80 11.55 19.19
N ARG A 48 2.32 10.30 19.03
CA ARG A 48 2.14 9.37 20.16
C ARG A 48 3.44 9.08 20.91
N LEU A 49 4.56 9.00 20.20
CA LEU A 49 5.88 8.78 20.83
C LEU A 49 6.31 10.01 21.66
N ASN A 50 6.15 11.21 21.12
CA ASN A 50 6.46 12.46 21.82
C ASN A 50 5.57 12.69 23.06
N GLU A 51 4.31 12.22 23.01
CA GLU A 51 3.36 12.28 24.13
C GLU A 51 3.56 11.15 25.16
N GLY A 52 4.47 10.20 24.91
CA GLY A 52 4.71 9.06 25.79
C GLY A 52 3.60 8.00 25.78
N VAL A 53 2.70 8.03 24.79
CA VAL A 53 1.57 7.10 24.64
C VAL A 53 2.02 5.72 24.12
N CYS A 54 3.19 5.65 23.47
CA CYS A 54 3.78 4.38 23.03
C CYS A 54 5.28 4.31 23.31
N THR A 55 5.79 3.08 23.49
CA THR A 55 7.23 2.83 23.66
C THR A 55 7.96 2.85 22.31
N GLY A 56 9.26 3.16 22.33
CA GLY A 56 10.09 3.09 21.13
C GLY A 56 10.11 1.70 20.50
N GLN A 57 10.13 0.62 21.31
CA GLN A 57 10.06 -0.75 20.83
C GLN A 57 8.76 -1.06 20.08
N ALA A 58 7.60 -0.66 20.63
CA ALA A 58 6.32 -0.80 19.94
C ALA A 58 6.27 0.04 18.65
N GLY A 59 7.00 1.17 18.64
CA GLY A 59 7.11 2.02 17.48
C GLY A 59 7.85 1.41 16.31
N ILE A 60 8.94 0.69 16.56
CA ILE A 60 9.68 -0.05 15.53
C ILE A 60 8.75 -1.02 14.82
N VAL A 61 8.04 -1.87 15.58
CA VAL A 61 7.12 -2.86 15.02
C VAL A 61 6.00 -2.18 14.21
N PHE A 62 5.42 -1.10 14.73
CA PHE A 62 4.36 -0.37 14.03
C PHE A 62 4.83 0.23 12.69
N VAL A 63 6.01 0.86 12.68
CA VAL A 63 6.58 1.46 11.47
C VAL A 63 6.91 0.39 10.43
N ASP A 64 7.47 -0.75 10.86
CA ASP A 64 7.74 -1.88 9.97
C ASP A 64 6.44 -2.45 9.37
N MET A 65 5.38 -2.59 10.18
CA MET A 65 4.10 -3.08 9.69
C MET A 65 3.51 -2.19 8.59
N ILE A 66 3.45 -0.87 8.79
CA ILE A 66 2.87 0.04 7.78
C ILE A 66 3.75 0.11 6.53
N SER A 67 5.08 0.06 6.68
CA SER A 67 6.00 0.06 5.52
C SER A 67 5.86 -1.22 4.70
N ASN A 68 5.67 -2.38 5.34
CA ASN A 68 5.43 -3.63 4.62
C ASN A 68 4.07 -3.64 3.91
N LEU A 69 3.04 -3.02 4.48
CA LEU A 69 1.71 -2.94 3.84
C LEU A 69 1.70 -2.04 2.61
N GLU A 70 2.51 -0.98 2.60
CA GLU A 70 2.66 -0.11 1.43
C GLU A 70 3.44 -0.83 0.33
N ARG A 71 4.59 -1.46 0.64
CA ARG A 71 5.34 -2.28 -0.32
C ARG A 71 4.53 -3.40 -0.96
N ILE A 72 3.63 -4.04 -0.21
CA ILE A 72 2.69 -5.03 -0.78
C ILE A 72 1.72 -4.36 -1.76
N GLY A 73 1.27 -3.14 -1.46
CA GLY A 73 0.48 -2.30 -2.36
C GLY A 73 1.23 -2.00 -3.66
N ASP A 74 2.46 -1.53 -3.60
CA ASP A 74 3.30 -1.25 -4.78
C ASP A 74 3.49 -2.49 -5.64
N HIS A 75 3.74 -3.65 -5.02
CA HIS A 75 3.82 -4.90 -5.76
C HIS A 75 2.51 -5.26 -6.47
N ALA A 76 1.35 -4.93 -5.89
CA ALA A 76 0.07 -5.09 -6.56
C ALA A 76 -0.10 -4.11 -7.73
N VAL A 77 0.42 -2.88 -7.61
CA VAL A 77 0.45 -1.89 -8.71
C VAL A 77 1.32 -2.38 -9.86
N ASN A 78 2.54 -2.86 -9.59
CA ASN A 78 3.41 -3.43 -10.62
C ASN A 78 2.73 -4.56 -11.42
N ILE A 79 1.92 -5.39 -10.76
CA ILE A 79 1.13 -6.44 -11.44
C ILE A 79 0.07 -5.81 -12.36
N ALA A 80 -0.65 -4.79 -11.88
CA ALA A 80 -1.66 -4.09 -12.66
C ALA A 80 -1.06 -3.35 -13.86
N GLU A 81 0.09 -2.70 -13.69
CA GLU A 81 0.86 -2.03 -14.74
C GLU A 81 1.26 -2.97 -15.88
N GLU A 82 1.71 -4.19 -15.55
CA GLU A 82 2.01 -5.21 -16.54
C GLU A 82 0.76 -5.61 -17.35
N VAL A 83 -0.43 -5.65 -16.73
CA VAL A 83 -1.71 -5.86 -17.44
C VAL A 83 -2.08 -4.67 -18.33
N LEU A 84 -1.74 -3.44 -17.92
CA LEU A 84 -1.98 -2.24 -18.71
C LEU A 84 -0.99 -2.07 -19.87
N GLY A 85 0.16 -2.75 -19.82
CA GLY A 85 1.26 -2.54 -20.76
C GLY A 85 1.96 -1.19 -20.54
N GLU A 86 1.78 -0.61 -19.36
CA GLU A 86 2.39 0.65 -18.93
C GLU A 86 3.51 0.28 -17.97
N LYS A 87 4.75 0.20 -18.45
CA LYS A 87 5.91 0.22 -17.56
C LYS A 87 6.29 1.67 -17.36
N GLU A 88 6.29 2.14 -16.11
CA GLU A 88 7.06 3.33 -15.77
C GLU A 88 8.51 3.08 -16.19
N SER A 89 8.94 3.77 -17.24
CA SER A 89 10.34 3.92 -17.57
C SER A 89 10.97 4.72 -16.44
N LEU A 90 11.75 4.04 -15.61
CA LEU A 90 12.62 4.56 -14.54
C LEU A 90 13.25 5.92 -14.88
#